data_AF-A0A5Q4GGP8-F1
#
_entry.id   AF-A0A5Q4GGP8-F1
#
_cell.length_a   1.000
_cell.length_b   1.000
_cell.length_c   1.000
_cell.angle_alpha   90.00
_cell.angle_beta   90.00
_cell.angle_gamma   90.00
#
_symmetry.space_group_name_H-M   'P 1'
#
loop_
_entity.id
_entity.type
_entity.pdbx_description
1 polymer ?
#
loop_
_entity_poly.entity_id
_entity_poly.type
_entity_poly.pdbx_seq_one_letter_code
_entity_poly.pdbx_strand_id
1 'polypeptide(L)'
;LTGAVDQRVVGIVPIVIDVLNIDPSMRHHFAAYGFWAPAIGDYVQHRIMERMDHPRLKELYDLVDPYQYRDRLTMPKFIVNATGDQFFLPDSSQFYWDDLLQPKYLRYVPNADHGLGGSDAVESLTAFYSLILEDKQGPQFSWARPEPGTLQVRTEDQPREVRLWQATNPAARDFRVETLGRKFTSSVLQPQADGQYVATVSPPEEGWTAFFVELTYDVGGIFPLKLTTGVAVIPDVLPYADRDPGQPATLTVVFTATDPQTAERILSEAAEWITEQGFADGQVRSEQKESTGYVNWQPVDRWADVGRAFTEWLRAQGVGSIQYQLESGPKITTR
;
A
#
# COMPACT_ATOMS: atom_id res chain seq x y z
N LEU A 1 13.17 6.19 14.97
CA LEU A 1 13.08 6.49 16.43
C LEU A 1 13.87 7.72 16.87
N THR A 2 14.94 8.17 16.18
CA THR A 2 15.73 9.36 16.57
C THR A 2 14.88 10.59 16.89
N GLY A 3 13.88 10.91 16.06
CA GLY A 3 12.97 12.03 16.32
C GLY A 3 12.18 11.94 17.62
N ALA A 4 11.96 10.75 18.17
CA ALA A 4 11.24 10.57 19.44
C ALA A 4 12.14 10.68 20.68
N VAL A 5 13.46 10.65 20.52
CA VAL A 5 14.41 10.51 21.64
C VAL A 5 15.46 11.61 21.69
N ASP A 6 15.73 12.31 20.59
CA ASP A 6 16.75 13.36 20.52
C ASP A 6 16.10 14.73 20.30
N GLN A 7 16.17 15.58 21.32
CA GLN A 7 15.59 16.93 21.31
C GLN A 7 16.25 17.87 20.29
N ARG A 8 17.40 17.51 19.72
CA ARG A 8 18.07 18.30 18.68
C ARG A 8 17.39 18.15 17.32
N VAL A 9 16.47 17.19 17.17
CA VAL A 9 15.72 17.00 15.92
C VAL A 9 14.68 18.10 15.78
N VAL A 10 14.86 18.95 14.78
CA VAL A 10 13.97 20.10 14.47
C VAL A 10 12.85 19.77 13.49
N GLY A 11 12.87 18.58 12.89
CA GLY A 11 11.85 18.10 11.97
C GLY A 11 12.17 16.69 11.48
N ILE A 12 11.15 15.95 11.04
CA ILE A 12 11.31 14.59 10.49
C ILE A 12 10.56 14.42 9.17
N VAL A 13 11.12 13.61 8.28
CA VAL A 13 10.48 13.23 7.02
C VAL A 13 10.54 11.71 6.86
N PRO A 14 9.59 10.95 7.43
CA PRO A 14 9.43 9.54 7.10
C PRO A 14 9.02 9.40 5.64
N ILE A 15 9.72 8.55 4.88
CA ILE A 15 9.49 8.33 3.46
C ILE A 15 9.19 6.84 3.26
N VAL A 16 8.06 6.56 2.59
CA VAL A 16 7.57 5.25 2.11
C VAL A 16 7.43 4.13 3.15
N ILE A 17 7.30 4.47 4.43
CA ILE A 17 7.12 3.50 5.52
C ILE A 17 5.72 3.63 6.16
N ASP A 18 4.68 3.45 5.33
CA ASP A 18 3.27 3.67 5.70
C ASP A 18 2.66 2.50 6.51
N VAL A 19 3.29 2.16 7.64
CA VAL A 19 2.93 0.99 8.47
C VAL A 19 3.05 1.27 9.96
N LEU A 20 2.86 2.53 10.37
CA LEU A 20 2.75 2.85 11.80
C LEU A 20 1.49 2.20 12.38
N ASN A 21 1.50 1.93 13.69
CA ASN A 21 0.46 1.14 14.34
C ASN A 21 0.39 -0.25 13.67
N ILE A 22 1.49 -0.98 13.75
CA ILE A 22 1.80 -2.11 12.85
C ILE A 22 0.72 -3.19 12.88
N ASP A 23 0.17 -3.54 14.06
CA ASP A 23 -0.82 -4.62 14.18
C ASP A 23 -2.07 -4.38 13.30
N PRO A 24 -2.85 -3.29 13.49
CA PRO A 24 -4.00 -3.03 12.62
C PRO A 24 -3.59 -2.80 11.16
N SER A 25 -2.45 -2.15 10.89
CA SER A 25 -1.95 -1.92 9.53
C SER A 25 -1.69 -3.23 8.77
N MET A 26 -1.05 -4.21 9.40
CA MET A 26 -0.77 -5.50 8.76
C MET A 26 -2.00 -6.39 8.67
N ARG A 27 -2.93 -6.32 9.62
CA ARG A 27 -4.22 -7.03 9.48
C ARG A 27 -5.03 -6.48 8.31
N HIS A 28 -5.05 -5.16 8.16
CA HIS A 28 -5.66 -4.49 7.01
C HIS A 28 -5.01 -4.90 5.69
N HIS A 29 -3.69 -5.03 5.66
CA HIS A 29 -2.96 -5.52 4.47
C HIS A 29 -3.53 -6.85 3.99
N PHE A 30 -3.62 -7.84 4.88
CA PHE A 30 -4.14 -9.15 4.52
C PHE A 30 -5.63 -9.10 4.16
N ALA A 31 -6.44 -8.40 4.95
CA ALA A 31 -7.88 -8.29 4.73
C ALA A 31 -8.23 -7.59 3.40
N ALA A 32 -7.38 -6.68 2.92
CA ALA A 32 -7.54 -6.01 1.63
C ALA A 32 -7.06 -6.86 0.45
N TYR A 33 -5.91 -7.54 0.57
CA TYR A 33 -5.28 -8.23 -0.55
C TYR A 33 -5.59 -9.72 -0.67
N GLY A 34 -5.88 -10.38 0.45
CA GLY A 34 -6.08 -11.83 0.56
C GLY A 34 -4.79 -12.62 0.75
N PHE A 35 -3.64 -11.96 0.57
CA PHE A 35 -2.30 -12.51 0.69
C PHE A 35 -1.33 -11.44 1.21
N TRP A 36 -0.16 -11.88 1.66
CA TRP A 36 0.97 -11.04 1.99
C TRP A 36 1.71 -10.63 0.72
N ALA A 37 1.93 -9.32 0.53
CA ALA A 37 2.60 -8.83 -0.66
C ALA A 37 4.02 -9.44 -0.74
N PRO A 38 4.54 -9.79 -1.93
CA PRO A 38 5.89 -10.36 -2.05
C PRO A 38 6.98 -9.49 -1.42
N ALA A 39 6.76 -8.18 -1.38
CA ALA A 39 7.65 -7.19 -0.76
C ALA A 39 7.90 -7.45 0.74
N ILE A 40 6.90 -7.95 1.48
CA ILE A 40 7.06 -8.35 2.89
C ILE A 40 7.43 -9.83 3.05
N GLY A 41 7.85 -10.49 1.96
CA GLY A 41 8.03 -11.94 1.92
C GLY A 41 9.13 -12.47 2.84
N ASP A 42 10.08 -11.65 3.28
CA ASP A 42 11.05 -12.06 4.31
C ASP A 42 10.36 -12.25 5.67
N TYR A 43 9.38 -11.43 6.02
CA TYR A 43 8.59 -11.60 7.26
C TYR A 43 7.74 -12.87 7.22
N VAL A 44 7.20 -13.19 6.04
CA VAL A 44 6.47 -14.45 5.79
C VAL A 44 7.42 -15.65 5.90
N GLN A 45 8.58 -15.59 5.24
CA GLN A 45 9.61 -16.64 5.30
C GLN A 45 10.06 -16.93 6.74
N HIS A 46 10.15 -15.89 7.57
CA HIS A 46 10.50 -16.00 8.98
C HIS A 46 9.31 -16.30 9.90
N ARG A 47 8.12 -16.58 9.34
CA ARG A 47 6.90 -16.97 10.05
C ARG A 47 6.44 -15.91 11.07
N ILE A 48 6.76 -14.64 10.81
CA ILE A 48 6.34 -13.52 11.66
C ILE A 48 4.85 -13.28 11.48
N MET A 49 4.36 -13.34 10.24
CA MET A 49 2.96 -13.11 9.90
C MET A 49 2.02 -14.21 10.44
N GLU A 50 2.53 -15.41 10.73
CA GLU A 50 1.77 -16.50 11.36
C GLU A 50 1.53 -16.26 12.87
N ARG A 51 2.19 -15.27 13.45
CA ARG A 51 2.28 -15.08 14.91
C ARG A 51 1.79 -13.71 15.35
N MET A 52 0.86 -13.12 14.59
CA MET A 52 0.33 -11.79 14.87
C MET A 52 -0.30 -11.66 16.26
N ASP A 53 -0.88 -12.74 16.79
CA ASP A 53 -1.49 -12.77 18.13
C ASP A 53 -0.51 -13.17 19.25
N HIS A 54 0.77 -13.41 18.93
CA HIS A 54 1.74 -13.82 19.94
C HIS A 54 2.02 -12.65 20.90
N PRO A 55 1.96 -12.85 22.24
CA PRO A 55 2.06 -11.75 23.21
C PRO A 55 3.38 -10.97 23.12
N ARG A 56 4.50 -11.64 22.81
CA ARG A 56 5.79 -10.97 22.59
C ARG A 56 5.83 -10.05 21.37
N LEU A 57 4.93 -10.22 20.40
CA LEU A 57 4.86 -9.31 19.26
C LEU A 57 4.36 -7.93 19.70
N LYS A 58 3.40 -7.90 20.64
CA LYS A 58 3.02 -6.65 21.30
C LYS A 58 4.19 -6.00 22.04
N GLU A 59 4.96 -6.77 22.82
CA GLU A 59 6.15 -6.26 23.51
C GLU A 59 7.19 -5.70 22.52
N LEU A 60 7.35 -6.36 21.36
CA LEU A 60 8.22 -5.86 20.30
C LEU A 60 7.71 -4.53 19.73
N TYR A 61 6.42 -4.42 19.42
CA TYR A 61 5.83 -3.18 18.92
C TYR A 61 5.99 -2.02 19.90
N ASP A 62 5.82 -2.27 21.21
CA ASP A 62 6.06 -1.29 22.27
C ASP A 62 7.49 -0.70 22.23
N LEU A 63 8.47 -1.43 21.66
CA LEU A 63 9.85 -1.00 21.51
C LEU A 63 10.15 -0.37 20.15
N VAL A 64 9.66 -0.96 19.05
CA VAL A 64 10.16 -0.66 17.70
C VAL A 64 9.18 0.14 16.84
N ASP A 65 7.88 0.13 17.13
CA ASP A 65 6.89 0.88 16.36
C ASP A 65 6.94 2.38 16.74
N PRO A 66 7.30 3.29 15.82
CA PRO A 66 7.33 4.73 16.11
C PRO A 66 5.99 5.29 16.61
N TYR A 67 4.86 4.63 16.30
CA TYR A 67 3.54 5.00 16.81
C TYR A 67 3.47 5.00 18.34
N GLN A 68 4.22 4.13 19.02
CA GLN A 68 4.24 4.04 20.48
C GLN A 68 4.94 5.22 21.15
N TYR A 69 5.59 6.07 20.36
CA TYR A 69 6.30 7.27 20.82
C TYR A 69 5.68 8.56 20.29
N ARG A 70 4.48 8.50 19.70
CA ARG A 70 3.82 9.63 19.01
C ARG A 70 3.61 10.85 19.90
N ASP A 71 3.43 10.65 21.20
CA ASP A 71 3.33 11.68 22.24
C ASP A 71 4.62 12.52 22.37
N ARG A 72 5.77 11.98 21.95
CA ARG A 72 7.08 12.66 21.96
C ARG A 72 7.43 13.33 20.64
N LEU A 73 6.66 13.07 19.58
CA LEU A 73 6.90 13.61 18.24
C LEU A 73 6.30 15.01 18.08
N THR A 74 6.82 15.97 18.85
CA THR A 74 6.32 17.36 18.92
C THR A 74 6.87 18.27 17.81
N MET A 75 7.91 17.83 17.10
CA MET A 75 8.49 18.55 15.97
C MET A 75 7.62 18.44 14.71
N PRO A 76 7.79 19.35 13.73
CA PRO A 76 7.21 19.19 12.40
C PRO A 76 7.55 17.85 11.77
N LYS A 77 6.52 17.22 11.20
CA LYS A 77 6.65 15.92 10.50
C LYS A 77 6.00 16.00 9.12
N PHE A 78 6.74 15.61 8.10
CA PHE A 78 6.25 15.51 6.72
C PHE A 78 6.32 14.07 6.26
N ILE A 79 5.18 13.38 6.26
CA ILE A 79 5.08 11.95 5.93
C ILE A 79 4.85 11.82 4.43
N VAL A 80 5.78 11.18 3.72
CA VAL A 80 5.75 11.03 2.26
C VAL A 80 5.55 9.56 1.90
N ASN A 81 4.43 9.23 1.29
CA ASN A 81 4.04 7.87 0.92
C ASN A 81 3.72 7.80 -0.58
N ALA A 82 3.67 6.59 -1.14
CA ALA A 82 3.29 6.37 -2.53
C ALA A 82 1.89 5.76 -2.63
N THR A 83 1.11 6.12 -3.66
CA THR A 83 -0.24 5.54 -3.82
C THR A 83 -0.24 4.11 -4.37
N GLY A 84 0.89 3.67 -4.95
CA GLY A 84 1.04 2.34 -5.53
C GLY A 84 2.27 1.59 -5.02
N ASP A 85 2.61 1.79 -3.74
CA ASP A 85 3.70 1.15 -3.02
C ASP A 85 3.57 -0.39 -2.97
N GLN A 86 4.65 -1.14 -3.17
CA GLN A 86 4.65 -2.60 -3.16
C GLN A 86 4.43 -3.22 -1.77
N PHE A 87 4.75 -2.48 -0.70
CA PHE A 87 4.71 -2.91 0.69
C PHE A 87 3.43 -2.47 1.39
N PHE A 88 3.04 -1.21 1.27
CA PHE A 88 2.06 -0.59 2.16
C PHE A 88 0.87 -0.01 1.40
N LEU A 89 -0.32 -0.15 1.99
CA LEU A 89 -1.55 0.25 1.32
C LEU A 89 -1.69 1.77 1.34
N PRO A 90 -2.24 2.38 0.26
CA PRO A 90 -2.34 3.83 0.17
C PRO A 90 -3.26 4.45 1.23
N ASP A 91 -4.11 3.66 1.87
CA ASP A 91 -5.03 4.10 2.92
C ASP A 91 -4.51 3.82 4.35
N SER A 92 -3.23 3.46 4.53
CA SER A 92 -2.70 3.06 5.85
C SER A 92 -2.59 4.23 6.84
N SER A 93 -2.59 5.48 6.37
CA SER A 93 -2.67 6.68 7.24
C SER A 93 -3.86 6.66 8.20
N GLN A 94 -4.94 5.95 7.88
CA GLN A 94 -6.09 5.79 8.76
C GLN A 94 -5.75 5.19 10.15
N PHE A 95 -4.63 4.46 10.27
CA PHE A 95 -4.24 3.78 11.51
C PHE A 95 -3.40 4.62 12.46
N TYR A 96 -2.96 5.81 12.05
CA TYR A 96 -2.09 6.63 12.89
C TYR A 96 -2.28 8.13 12.74
N TRP A 97 -2.80 8.62 11.61
CA TRP A 97 -2.74 10.03 11.27
C TRP A 97 -3.38 10.91 12.34
N ASP A 98 -4.58 10.55 12.80
CA ASP A 98 -5.35 11.36 13.75
C ASP A 98 -4.67 11.48 15.12
N ASP A 99 -3.90 10.46 15.52
CA ASP A 99 -3.22 10.42 16.82
C ASP A 99 -1.91 11.21 16.87
N LEU A 100 -1.39 11.65 15.71
CA LEU A 100 -0.15 12.41 15.66
C LEU A 100 -0.34 13.86 16.15
N LEU A 101 0.62 14.38 16.92
CA LEU A 101 0.64 15.78 17.33
C LEU A 101 0.94 16.71 16.13
N GLN A 102 0.40 17.92 16.18
CA GLN A 102 0.76 19.00 15.26
C GLN A 102 2.18 19.56 15.58
N PRO A 103 2.87 20.20 14.62
CA PRO A 103 2.52 20.28 13.20
C PRO A 103 2.82 18.96 12.47
N LYS A 104 1.88 18.52 11.63
CA LYS A 104 1.98 17.29 10.82
C LYS A 104 1.45 17.53 9.41
N TYR A 105 2.14 16.95 8.44
CA TYR A 105 1.84 17.07 7.03
C TYR A 105 1.93 15.70 6.36
N LEU A 106 1.05 15.46 5.39
CA LEU A 106 0.97 14.19 4.66
C LEU A 106 1.13 14.46 3.17
N ARG A 107 1.81 13.56 2.46
CA ARG A 107 1.97 13.58 1.02
C ARG A 107 1.89 12.16 0.48
N TYR A 108 0.74 11.80 -0.09
CA TYR A 108 0.64 10.64 -0.98
C TYR A 108 0.99 11.05 -2.40
N VAL A 109 2.06 10.49 -2.96
CA VAL A 109 2.53 10.75 -4.31
C VAL A 109 1.78 9.86 -5.30
N PRO A 110 0.92 10.42 -6.17
CA PRO A 110 0.13 9.63 -7.11
C PRO A 110 1.03 8.92 -8.13
N ASN A 111 0.67 7.70 -8.50
CA ASN A 111 1.36 6.88 -9.50
C ASN A 111 2.82 6.52 -9.20
N ALA A 112 3.32 6.84 -8.00
CA ALA A 112 4.61 6.38 -7.54
C ALA A 112 4.52 4.98 -6.94
N ASP A 113 5.63 4.25 -7.05
CA ASP A 113 5.89 3.02 -6.31
C ASP A 113 6.73 3.31 -5.05
N HIS A 114 7.16 2.28 -4.32
CA HIS A 114 7.96 2.41 -3.10
C HIS A 114 9.28 3.17 -3.32
N GLY A 115 9.79 3.24 -4.54
CA GLY A 115 11.02 3.99 -4.85
C GLY A 115 10.79 5.48 -5.05
N LEU A 116 9.54 5.94 -5.20
CA LEU A 116 9.17 7.32 -5.58
C LEU A 116 9.84 7.83 -6.87
N GLY A 117 10.41 6.94 -7.68
CA GLY A 117 11.21 7.30 -8.84
C GLY A 117 10.38 7.98 -9.92
N GLY A 118 10.91 9.07 -10.49
CA GLY A 118 10.24 9.84 -11.54
C GLY A 118 9.02 10.62 -11.07
N SER A 119 8.91 10.89 -9.77
CA SER A 119 7.86 11.70 -9.15
C SER A 119 8.36 13.05 -8.65
N ASP A 120 7.46 13.87 -8.11
CA ASP A 120 7.73 15.20 -7.52
C ASP A 120 7.94 15.18 -5.98
N ALA A 121 8.30 14.02 -5.44
CA ALA A 121 8.50 13.82 -4.01
C ALA A 121 9.66 14.68 -3.47
N VAL A 122 10.77 14.77 -4.22
CA VAL A 122 11.98 15.51 -3.81
C VAL A 122 11.74 17.02 -3.79
N GLU A 123 10.94 17.51 -4.74
CA GLU A 123 10.50 18.91 -4.81
C GLU A 123 9.69 19.29 -3.58
N SER A 124 8.71 18.44 -3.21
CA SER A 124 7.88 18.65 -2.01
C SER A 124 8.72 18.59 -0.72
N LEU A 125 9.68 17.64 -0.65
CA LEU A 125 10.65 17.54 0.44
C LEU A 125 11.51 18.80 0.54
N THR A 126 11.99 19.32 -0.59
CA THR A 126 12.82 20.53 -0.63
C THR A 126 12.04 21.74 -0.11
N ALA A 127 10.77 21.87 -0.50
CA ALA A 127 9.89 22.93 -0.02
C ALA A 127 9.59 22.82 1.49
N PHE A 128 9.38 21.59 2.01
CA PHE A 128 9.24 21.40 3.45
C PHE A 128 10.53 21.73 4.21
N TYR A 129 11.68 21.31 3.67
CA TYR A 129 12.97 21.58 4.27
C TYR A 129 13.28 23.08 4.35
N SER A 130 12.91 23.88 3.34
CA SER A 130 13.09 25.34 3.41
C SER A 130 12.26 25.98 4.52
N LEU A 131 11.04 25.48 4.79
CA LEU A 131 10.24 25.96 5.94
C LEU A 131 10.98 25.75 7.27
N ILE A 132 11.62 24.58 7.44
CA ILE A 132 12.40 24.28 8.65
C ILE A 132 13.62 25.20 8.77
N LEU A 133 14.36 25.43 7.68
CA LEU A 133 15.52 26.31 7.68
C LEU A 133 15.18 27.77 8.01
N GLU A 134 13.99 28.20 7.62
CA GLU A 134 13.53 29.58 7.77
C GLU A 134 12.70 29.79 9.04
N ASP A 135 12.54 28.76 9.89
CA ASP A 135 11.67 28.76 11.07
C ASP A 135 10.23 29.23 10.74
N LYS A 136 9.72 28.81 9.58
CA LYS A 136 8.38 29.14 9.10
C LYS A 136 7.40 28.03 9.39
N GLN A 137 6.18 28.41 9.77
CA GLN A 137 5.05 27.48 9.81
C GLN A 137 4.63 27.12 8.38
N GLY A 138 4.23 25.87 8.20
CA GLY A 138 3.64 25.41 6.95
C GLY A 138 2.15 25.75 6.87
N PRO A 139 1.53 25.56 5.70
CA PRO A 139 0.13 25.86 5.47
C PRO A 139 -0.81 25.05 6.36
N GLN A 140 -1.86 25.70 6.88
CA GLN A 140 -2.87 25.07 7.73
C GLN A 140 -4.10 24.69 6.92
N PHE A 141 -4.46 23.41 7.01
CA PHE A 141 -5.68 22.85 6.42
C PHE A 141 -6.14 21.64 7.23
N SER A 142 -7.41 21.30 7.07
CA SER A 142 -8.03 20.12 7.67
C SER A 142 -8.96 19.45 6.66
N TRP A 143 -9.33 18.21 6.91
CA TRP A 143 -10.31 17.51 6.11
C TRP A 143 -11.21 16.61 6.95
N ALA A 144 -12.37 16.31 6.40
CA ALA A 144 -13.32 15.36 6.95
C ALA A 144 -13.91 14.48 5.84
N ARG A 145 -14.34 13.28 6.22
CA ARG A 145 -15.07 12.34 5.37
C ARG A 145 -16.50 12.22 5.91
N PRO A 146 -17.42 13.14 5.56
CA PRO A 146 -18.77 13.14 6.12
C PRO A 146 -19.59 11.90 5.73
N GLU A 147 -19.28 11.31 4.58
CA GLU A 147 -19.96 10.14 4.03
C GLU A 147 -19.02 9.38 3.06
N PRO A 148 -19.31 8.11 2.73
CA PRO A 148 -18.53 7.38 1.74
C PRO A 148 -18.47 8.13 0.41
N GLY A 149 -17.27 8.27 -0.16
CA GLY A 149 -17.06 8.94 -1.44
C GLY A 149 -16.92 10.46 -1.37
N THR A 150 -17.12 11.09 -0.22
CA THR A 150 -16.97 12.56 -0.07
C THR A 150 -15.78 12.90 0.80
N LEU A 151 -14.91 13.80 0.32
CA LEU A 151 -13.87 14.45 1.11
C LEU A 151 -14.12 15.97 1.11
N GLN A 152 -14.25 16.54 2.31
CA GLN A 152 -14.36 17.99 2.50
C GLN A 152 -13.04 18.51 3.05
N VAL A 153 -12.46 19.50 2.39
CA VAL A 153 -11.17 20.10 2.76
C VAL A 153 -11.39 21.58 3.08
N ARG A 154 -10.92 21.98 4.26
CA ARG A 154 -10.95 23.36 4.77
C ARG A 154 -9.53 23.89 4.82
N THR A 155 -9.30 25.03 4.20
CA THR A 155 -7.97 25.67 4.15
C THR A 155 -8.02 26.99 4.90
N GLU A 156 -7.07 27.23 5.79
CA GLU A 156 -6.87 28.54 6.44
C GLU A 156 -5.94 29.41 5.58
N ASP A 157 -4.87 28.80 5.05
CA ASP A 157 -4.00 29.40 4.06
C ASP A 157 -4.48 29.09 2.64
N GLN A 158 -4.40 30.06 1.73
CA GLN A 158 -4.90 29.90 0.37
C GLN A 158 -3.97 28.99 -0.47
N PRO A 159 -4.44 27.82 -0.96
CA PRO A 159 -3.66 27.01 -1.89
C PRO A 159 -3.63 27.66 -3.28
N ARG A 160 -2.53 27.44 -4.01
CA ARG A 160 -2.42 27.81 -5.43
C ARG A 160 -3.31 26.94 -6.30
N GLU A 161 -3.38 25.64 -6.00
CA GLU A 161 -4.21 24.67 -6.73
C GLU A 161 -4.64 23.56 -5.79
N VAL A 162 -5.88 23.09 -5.95
CA VAL A 162 -6.41 21.91 -5.26
C VAL A 162 -6.88 20.90 -6.30
N ARG A 163 -6.43 19.65 -6.17
CA ARG A 163 -6.76 18.57 -7.12
C ARG A 163 -7.36 17.37 -6.40
N LEU A 164 -8.39 16.79 -6.98
CA LEU A 164 -8.82 15.43 -6.65
C LEU A 164 -7.96 14.45 -7.47
N TRP A 165 -7.37 13.47 -6.80
CA TRP A 165 -6.73 12.31 -7.43
C TRP A 165 -7.58 11.07 -7.18
N GLN A 166 -7.75 10.23 -8.21
CA GLN A 166 -8.48 8.97 -8.07
C GLN A 166 -8.01 7.89 -9.05
N ALA A 167 -8.16 6.62 -8.66
CA ALA A 167 -7.98 5.44 -9.50
C ALA A 167 -9.00 4.36 -9.14
N THR A 168 -9.53 3.66 -10.15
CA THR A 168 -10.45 2.51 -9.95
C THR A 168 -9.75 1.23 -10.38
N ASN A 169 -9.80 0.21 -9.52
CA ASN A 169 -9.43 -1.16 -9.87
C ASN A 169 -10.70 -2.03 -9.82
N PRO A 170 -11.21 -2.51 -10.97
CA PRO A 170 -12.43 -3.32 -11.02
C PRO A 170 -12.24 -4.74 -10.47
N ALA A 171 -11.01 -5.25 -10.45
CA ALA A 171 -10.72 -6.65 -10.11
C ALA A 171 -10.34 -6.87 -8.65
N ALA A 172 -9.69 -5.90 -8.00
CA ALA A 172 -9.17 -6.08 -6.64
C ALA A 172 -9.02 -4.77 -5.87
N ARG A 173 -9.06 -4.85 -4.54
CA ARG A 173 -8.72 -3.73 -3.63
C ARG A 173 -7.20 -3.55 -3.55
N ASP A 174 -6.54 -3.44 -4.70
CA ASP A 174 -5.09 -3.41 -4.84
C ASP A 174 -4.65 -2.33 -5.85
N PHE A 175 -4.01 -1.28 -5.34
CA PHE A 175 -3.63 -0.09 -6.10
C PHE A 175 -2.12 -0.04 -6.38
N ARG A 176 -1.39 -1.12 -6.10
CA ARG A 176 0.06 -1.19 -6.32
C ARG A 176 0.37 -0.99 -7.79
N VAL A 177 1.47 -0.29 -8.10
CA VAL A 177 1.87 -0.04 -9.50
C VAL A 177 2.05 -1.35 -10.26
N GLU A 178 2.56 -2.40 -9.62
CA GLU A 178 2.74 -3.72 -10.23
C GLU A 178 1.42 -4.47 -10.51
N THR A 179 0.32 -4.07 -9.87
CA THR A 179 -1.01 -4.69 -10.06
C THR A 179 -1.90 -3.86 -10.97
N LEU A 180 -2.13 -2.59 -10.63
CA LEU A 180 -3.03 -1.70 -11.35
C LEU A 180 -2.32 -0.89 -12.46
N GLY A 181 -1.02 -0.69 -12.31
CA GLY A 181 -0.28 0.30 -13.09
C GLY A 181 -0.49 1.73 -12.57
N ARG A 182 0.13 2.68 -13.27
CA ARG A 182 0.04 4.11 -12.98
C ARG A 182 -1.29 4.68 -13.50
N LYS A 183 -2.37 4.48 -12.74
CA LYS A 183 -3.76 4.80 -13.15
C LYS A 183 -4.44 5.93 -12.38
N PHE A 184 -3.77 6.54 -11.40
CA PHE A 184 -4.31 7.73 -10.74
C PHE A 184 -4.39 8.88 -11.75
N THR A 185 -5.58 9.43 -11.91
CA THR A 185 -5.86 10.63 -12.71
C THR A 185 -6.33 11.75 -11.81
N SER A 186 -6.26 13.01 -12.27
CA SER A 186 -6.70 14.15 -11.47
C SER A 186 -7.55 15.16 -12.20
N SER A 187 -8.38 15.85 -11.40
CA SER A 187 -9.18 17.00 -11.79
C SER A 187 -8.99 18.13 -10.79
N VAL A 188 -9.08 19.38 -11.25
CA VAL A 188 -8.98 20.57 -10.38
C VAL A 188 -10.30 20.76 -9.63
N LEU A 189 -10.22 20.97 -8.32
CA LEU A 189 -11.37 21.33 -7.48
C LEU A 189 -11.49 22.84 -7.39
N GLN A 190 -12.72 23.33 -7.52
CA GLN A 190 -13.04 24.74 -7.29
C GLN A 190 -13.49 24.93 -5.84
N PRO A 191 -13.14 26.07 -5.21
CA PRO A 191 -13.66 26.39 -3.89
C PRO A 191 -15.17 26.62 -3.96
N GLN A 192 -15.88 26.16 -2.94
CA GLN A 192 -17.28 26.49 -2.69
C GLN A 192 -17.41 27.91 -2.15
N ALA A 193 -18.65 28.41 -2.04
CA ALA A 193 -18.94 29.78 -1.60
C ALA A 193 -18.40 30.10 -0.20
N ASP A 194 -18.23 29.09 0.65
CA ASP A 194 -17.68 29.18 2.01
C ASP A 194 -16.17 28.92 2.07
N GLY A 195 -15.50 28.81 0.91
CA GLY A 195 -14.06 28.57 0.80
C GLY A 195 -13.65 27.11 0.94
N GLN A 196 -14.58 26.17 1.17
CA GLN A 196 -14.26 24.74 1.25
C GLN A 196 -14.04 24.12 -0.13
N TYR A 197 -13.22 23.08 -0.20
CA TYR A 197 -13.11 22.23 -1.38
C TYR A 197 -13.80 20.90 -1.11
N VAL A 198 -14.67 20.46 -2.01
CA VAL A 198 -15.38 19.19 -1.86
C VAL A 198 -15.08 18.30 -3.06
N ALA A 199 -14.51 17.14 -2.78
CA ALA A 199 -14.37 16.05 -3.72
C ALA A 199 -15.49 15.03 -3.49
N THR A 200 -16.16 14.63 -4.57
CA THR A 200 -17.18 13.59 -4.56
C THR A 200 -16.83 12.54 -5.60
N VAL A 201 -16.75 11.28 -5.16
CA VAL A 201 -16.44 10.11 -5.98
C VAL A 201 -17.54 9.09 -5.77
N SER A 202 -18.20 8.70 -6.87
CA SER A 202 -19.22 7.65 -6.82
C SER A 202 -18.56 6.28 -6.63
N PRO A 203 -19.19 5.36 -5.88
CA PRO A 203 -18.77 3.96 -5.87
C PRO A 203 -18.72 3.40 -7.30
N PRO A 204 -17.70 2.61 -7.65
CA PRO A 204 -17.64 1.99 -8.97
C PRO A 204 -18.69 0.87 -9.09
N GLU A 205 -19.07 0.52 -10.32
CA GLU A 205 -19.96 -0.62 -10.58
C GLU A 205 -19.35 -1.94 -10.10
N GLU A 206 -18.04 -2.10 -10.28
CA GLU A 206 -17.25 -3.24 -9.82
C GLU A 206 -15.93 -2.77 -9.18
N GLY A 207 -15.46 -3.53 -8.19
CA GLY A 207 -14.17 -3.31 -7.54
C GLY A 207 -14.14 -2.11 -6.59
N TRP A 208 -13.01 -1.39 -6.59
CA TRP A 208 -12.72 -0.32 -5.63
C TRP A 208 -12.12 0.92 -6.30
N THR A 209 -12.51 2.10 -5.82
CA THR A 209 -11.91 3.39 -6.17
C THR A 209 -11.15 3.96 -4.98
N ALA A 210 -9.85 4.23 -5.15
CA ALA A 210 -9.05 5.00 -4.21
C ALA A 210 -9.02 6.47 -4.63
N PHE A 211 -9.15 7.40 -3.70
CA PHE A 211 -9.15 8.83 -3.97
C PHE A 211 -8.65 9.68 -2.79
N PHE A 212 -8.10 10.85 -3.11
CA PHE A 212 -7.60 11.83 -2.13
C PHE A 212 -7.52 13.22 -2.74
N VAL A 213 -7.31 14.24 -1.90
CA VAL A 213 -7.12 15.63 -2.36
C VAL A 213 -5.66 16.04 -2.16
N GLU A 214 -5.07 16.62 -3.20
CA GLU A 214 -3.74 17.27 -3.20
C GLU A 214 -3.92 18.79 -3.18
N LEU A 215 -3.18 19.47 -2.31
CA LEU A 215 -3.11 20.91 -2.20
C LEU A 215 -1.69 21.37 -2.53
N THR A 216 -1.57 22.31 -3.46
CA THR A 216 -0.29 22.92 -3.84
C THR A 216 -0.19 24.31 -3.25
N TYR A 217 0.86 24.57 -2.48
CA TYR A 217 1.13 25.85 -1.83
C TYR A 217 2.42 26.47 -2.35
N ASP A 218 2.39 27.79 -2.54
CA ASP A 218 3.61 28.58 -2.69
C ASP A 218 4.11 28.98 -1.30
N VAL A 219 5.30 28.49 -0.93
CA VAL A 219 5.93 28.74 0.36
C VAL A 219 7.12 29.70 0.24
N GLY A 220 7.28 30.36 -0.91
CA GLY A 220 8.38 31.29 -1.18
C GLY A 220 9.72 30.62 -1.54
N GLY A 221 9.70 29.30 -1.78
CA GLY A 221 10.85 28.51 -2.23
C GLY A 221 10.90 28.28 -3.75
N ILE A 222 11.90 27.53 -4.20
CA ILE A 222 12.09 27.18 -5.63
C ILE A 222 10.98 26.24 -6.13
N PHE A 223 10.54 25.33 -5.25
CA PHE A 223 9.49 24.35 -5.53
C PHE A 223 8.28 24.63 -4.66
N PRO A 224 7.05 24.38 -5.15
CA PRO A 224 5.87 24.46 -4.32
C PRO A 224 5.84 23.31 -3.30
N LEU A 225 5.22 23.56 -2.16
CA LEU A 225 4.92 22.50 -1.20
C LEU A 225 3.62 21.81 -1.61
N LYS A 226 3.67 20.49 -1.86
CA LYS A 226 2.48 19.69 -2.08
C LYS A 226 2.13 18.86 -0.84
N LEU A 227 0.90 19.01 -0.39
CA LEU A 227 0.32 18.33 0.75
C LEU A 227 -0.91 17.56 0.29
N THR A 228 -1.31 16.53 1.03
CA THR A 228 -2.49 15.73 0.72
C THR A 228 -3.34 15.45 1.95
N THR A 229 -4.59 15.11 1.73
CA THR A 229 -5.38 14.34 2.70
C THR A 229 -4.84 12.90 2.78
N GLY A 230 -5.42 12.10 3.69
CA GLY A 230 -5.32 10.64 3.58
C GLY A 230 -6.06 10.10 2.35
N VAL A 231 -5.67 8.90 1.88
CA VAL A 231 -6.39 8.21 0.80
C VAL A 231 -7.60 7.49 1.37
N ALA A 232 -8.75 7.72 0.77
CA ALA A 232 -9.97 6.98 1.03
C ALA A 232 -10.17 5.93 -0.07
N VAL A 233 -10.74 4.79 0.30
CA VAL A 233 -11.14 3.73 -0.65
C VAL A 233 -12.63 3.51 -0.52
N ILE A 234 -13.33 3.38 -1.65
CA ILE A 234 -14.75 3.01 -1.71
C ILE A 234 -14.99 1.86 -2.71
N PRO A 235 -15.95 0.96 -2.44
CA PRO A 235 -16.69 0.84 -1.19
C PRO A 235 -15.76 0.49 -0.02
N ASP A 236 -16.15 0.86 1.20
CA ASP A 236 -15.35 0.65 2.41
C ASP A 236 -15.54 -0.78 2.93
N VAL A 237 -15.11 -1.75 2.11
CA VAL A 237 -15.26 -3.18 2.35
C VAL A 237 -13.93 -3.86 2.06
N LEU A 238 -13.52 -4.73 2.97
CA LEU A 238 -12.31 -5.55 2.87
C LEU A 238 -12.68 -6.96 2.40
N PRO A 239 -12.33 -7.35 1.16
CA PRO A 239 -12.81 -8.59 0.54
C PRO A 239 -12.36 -9.87 1.25
N TYR A 240 -11.34 -9.80 2.10
CA TYR A 240 -10.74 -10.95 2.77
C TYR A 240 -10.70 -10.82 4.30
N ALA A 241 -11.52 -9.95 4.89
CA ALA A 241 -11.57 -9.75 6.34
C ALA A 241 -11.85 -11.03 7.14
N ASP A 242 -12.62 -11.96 6.56
CA ASP A 242 -12.98 -13.24 7.21
C ASP A 242 -11.91 -14.33 7.04
N ARG A 243 -10.82 -14.08 6.30
CA ARG A 243 -9.72 -15.04 6.15
C ARG A 243 -8.76 -14.91 7.32
N ASP A 244 -8.39 -16.06 7.90
CA ASP A 244 -7.34 -16.13 8.91
C ASP A 244 -5.96 -15.85 8.29
N PRO A 245 -5.26 -14.78 8.71
CA PRO A 245 -3.92 -14.44 8.23
C PRO A 245 -2.79 -15.27 8.87
N GLY A 246 -3.10 -16.04 9.93
CA GLY A 246 -2.13 -16.73 10.77
C GLY A 246 -1.82 -18.19 10.39
N GLN A 247 -2.39 -18.71 9.31
CA GLN A 247 -2.10 -20.05 8.83
C GLN A 247 -0.68 -20.16 8.25
N PRO A 248 -0.09 -21.37 8.23
CA PRO A 248 1.18 -21.61 7.55
C PRO A 248 1.17 -21.04 6.12
N ALA A 249 2.22 -20.28 5.80
CA ALA A 249 2.29 -19.58 4.53
C ALA A 249 2.39 -20.57 3.36
N THR A 250 1.67 -20.30 2.29
CA THR A 250 1.83 -21.01 1.02
C THR A 250 2.17 -20.03 -0.09
N LEU A 251 2.86 -20.51 -1.13
CA LEU A 251 3.18 -19.74 -2.31
C LEU A 251 2.14 -20.02 -3.39
N THR A 252 1.44 -18.98 -3.84
CA THR A 252 0.71 -19.02 -5.11
C THR A 252 1.52 -18.30 -6.17
N VAL A 253 1.82 -18.99 -7.27
CA VAL A 253 2.33 -18.37 -8.50
C VAL A 253 1.16 -18.19 -9.46
N VAL A 254 0.95 -16.94 -9.88
CA VAL A 254 -0.11 -16.54 -10.82
C VAL A 254 0.55 -16.27 -12.16
N PHE A 255 0.00 -16.83 -13.23
CA PHE A 255 0.55 -16.66 -14.56
C PHE A 255 -0.56 -16.44 -15.60
N THR A 256 -0.26 -15.68 -16.65
CA THR A 256 -1.20 -15.48 -17.77
C THR A 256 -0.64 -16.14 -19.03
N ALA A 257 -1.33 -17.17 -19.52
CA ALA A 257 -1.03 -17.83 -20.77
C ALA A 257 -1.60 -17.07 -21.98
N THR A 258 -1.25 -17.51 -23.19
CA THR A 258 -1.78 -16.96 -24.44
C THR A 258 -3.28 -17.16 -24.62
N ASP A 259 -3.79 -18.25 -24.07
CA ASP A 259 -5.19 -18.68 -24.20
C ASP A 259 -5.55 -19.66 -23.07
N PRO A 260 -6.86 -19.91 -22.83
CA PRO A 260 -7.31 -20.82 -21.78
C PRO A 260 -6.84 -22.28 -21.91
N GLN A 261 -6.62 -22.79 -23.12
CA GLN A 261 -6.20 -24.19 -23.33
C GLN A 261 -4.73 -24.37 -22.97
N THR A 262 -3.91 -23.38 -23.30
CA THR A 262 -2.51 -23.31 -22.88
C THR A 262 -2.41 -23.21 -21.35
N ALA A 263 -3.27 -22.41 -20.70
CA ALA A 263 -3.32 -22.36 -19.24
C ALA A 263 -3.66 -23.72 -18.63
N GLU A 264 -4.70 -24.39 -19.14
CA GLU A 264 -5.13 -25.72 -18.67
C GLU A 264 -4.01 -26.76 -18.79
N ARG A 265 -3.31 -26.79 -19.93
CA ARG A 265 -2.14 -27.68 -20.14
C ARG A 265 -1.02 -27.39 -19.14
N ILE A 266 -0.66 -26.13 -18.94
CA ILE A 266 0.40 -25.77 -17.98
C ILE A 266 -0.01 -26.18 -16.56
N LEU A 267 -1.26 -25.99 -16.17
CA LEU A 267 -1.76 -26.36 -14.84
C LEU A 267 -1.72 -27.88 -14.62
N SER A 268 -2.02 -28.69 -15.64
CA SER A 268 -1.97 -30.16 -15.53
C SER A 268 -0.54 -30.70 -15.37
N GLU A 269 0.46 -30.01 -15.94
CA GLU A 269 1.88 -30.37 -15.82
C GLU A 269 2.53 -29.80 -14.53
N ALA A 270 2.07 -28.64 -14.05
CA ALA A 270 2.70 -27.91 -12.96
C ALA A 270 2.77 -28.69 -11.64
N ALA A 271 1.70 -29.39 -11.27
CA ALA A 271 1.65 -30.13 -10.01
C ALA A 271 2.65 -31.28 -9.96
N GLU A 272 2.79 -32.02 -11.06
CA GLU A 272 3.78 -33.09 -11.20
C GLU A 272 5.19 -32.52 -11.14
N TRP A 273 5.47 -31.48 -11.93
CA TRP A 273 6.79 -30.84 -11.96
C TRP A 273 7.23 -30.34 -10.57
N ILE A 274 6.36 -29.62 -9.84
CA ILE A 274 6.66 -29.11 -8.50
C ILE A 274 6.98 -30.25 -7.52
N THR A 275 6.22 -31.35 -7.62
CA THR A 275 6.40 -32.53 -6.76
C THR A 275 7.71 -33.25 -7.08
N GLU A 276 8.04 -33.44 -8.36
CA GLU A 276 9.28 -34.08 -8.82
C GLU A 276 10.54 -33.29 -8.42
N GLN A 277 10.46 -31.95 -8.43
CA GLN A 277 11.55 -31.10 -7.95
C GLN A 277 11.70 -31.12 -6.41
N GLY A 278 10.75 -31.71 -5.67
CA GLY A 278 10.74 -31.70 -4.21
C GLY A 278 10.43 -30.32 -3.62
N PHE A 279 9.71 -29.46 -4.35
CA PHE A 279 9.44 -28.09 -3.92
C PHE A 279 8.20 -27.94 -3.04
N ALA A 280 7.35 -28.97 -2.96
CA ALA A 280 6.12 -28.95 -2.17
C ALA A 280 6.19 -29.81 -0.90
N ASP A 281 5.85 -29.21 0.23
CA ASP A 281 5.50 -29.90 1.46
C ASP A 281 3.99 -30.15 1.47
N GLY A 282 3.57 -31.29 0.90
CA GLY A 282 2.17 -31.68 0.80
C GLY A 282 1.54 -31.41 -0.57
N GLN A 283 0.26 -31.05 -0.58
CA GLN A 283 -0.53 -31.01 -1.81
C GLN A 283 -0.28 -29.73 -2.62
N VAL A 284 -0.05 -29.87 -3.92
CA VAL A 284 -0.13 -28.78 -4.89
C VAL A 284 -1.58 -28.60 -5.34
N ARG A 285 -2.08 -27.37 -5.32
CA ARG A 285 -3.42 -26.98 -5.76
C ARG A 285 -3.32 -26.05 -6.95
N SER A 286 -4.34 -26.07 -7.79
CA SER A 286 -4.41 -25.19 -8.95
C SER A 286 -5.83 -24.71 -9.22
N GLU A 287 -5.94 -23.50 -9.74
CA GLU A 287 -7.19 -22.91 -10.21
C GLU A 287 -6.94 -22.19 -11.55
N GLN A 288 -7.98 -22.06 -12.36
CA GLN A 288 -7.93 -21.36 -13.65
C GLN A 288 -9.08 -20.36 -13.74
N LYS A 289 -8.77 -19.16 -14.25
CA LYS A 289 -9.74 -18.15 -14.66
C LYS A 289 -9.35 -17.65 -16.05
N GLU A 290 -10.13 -18.04 -17.05
CA GLU A 290 -9.82 -17.77 -18.47
C GLU A 290 -8.40 -18.24 -18.83
N SER A 291 -7.51 -17.34 -19.27
CA SER A 291 -6.10 -17.65 -19.57
C SER A 291 -5.16 -17.48 -18.36
N THR A 292 -5.69 -17.17 -17.18
CA THR A 292 -4.91 -17.01 -15.95
C THR A 292 -4.92 -18.31 -15.15
N GLY A 293 -3.73 -18.81 -14.83
CA GLY A 293 -3.54 -19.98 -13.96
C GLY A 293 -2.97 -19.57 -12.61
N TYR A 294 -3.40 -20.29 -11.57
CA TYR A 294 -2.95 -20.14 -10.20
C TYR A 294 -2.42 -21.48 -9.73
N VAL A 295 -1.19 -21.53 -9.22
CA VAL A 295 -0.58 -22.76 -8.68
C VAL A 295 -0.11 -22.48 -7.27
N ASN A 296 -0.68 -23.20 -6.30
CA ASN A 296 -0.49 -22.98 -4.87
C ASN A 296 0.12 -24.20 -4.19
N TRP A 297 1.16 -24.00 -3.38
CA TRP A 297 1.75 -25.05 -2.56
C TRP A 297 2.47 -24.48 -1.34
N GLN A 298 2.66 -25.31 -0.31
CA GLN A 298 3.55 -24.97 0.80
C GLN A 298 5.00 -25.25 0.37
N PRO A 299 5.89 -24.25 0.32
CA PRO A 299 7.25 -24.43 -0.15
C PRO A 299 8.12 -25.17 0.88
N VAL A 300 8.95 -26.11 0.43
CA VAL A 300 9.94 -26.81 1.28
C VAL A 300 11.11 -25.90 1.67
N ASP A 301 11.59 -25.11 0.70
CA ASP A 301 12.70 -24.18 0.86
C ASP A 301 12.22 -22.71 0.89
N ARG A 302 13.15 -21.75 0.76
CA ARG A 302 12.79 -20.33 0.63
C ARG A 302 11.84 -20.14 -0.54
N TRP A 303 10.70 -19.50 -0.29
CA TRP A 303 9.66 -19.29 -1.30
C TRP A 303 10.20 -18.60 -2.56
N ALA A 304 11.16 -17.67 -2.38
CA ALA A 304 11.76 -16.93 -3.48
C ALA A 304 12.62 -17.82 -4.40
N ASP A 305 13.24 -18.86 -3.86
CA ASP A 305 14.12 -19.75 -4.64
C ASP A 305 13.28 -20.76 -5.43
N VAL A 306 12.31 -21.41 -4.78
CA VAL A 306 11.38 -22.32 -5.48
C VAL A 306 10.48 -21.58 -6.46
N GLY A 307 10.03 -20.36 -6.11
CA GLY A 307 9.24 -19.50 -6.99
C GLY A 307 10.00 -19.04 -8.23
N ARG A 308 11.30 -18.76 -8.09
CA ARG A 308 12.19 -18.45 -9.22
C ARG A 308 12.37 -19.65 -10.15
N ALA A 309 12.62 -20.84 -9.60
CA ALA A 309 12.73 -22.06 -10.40
C ALA A 309 11.45 -22.35 -11.18
N PHE A 310 10.28 -22.23 -10.53
CA PHE A 310 9.00 -22.40 -11.21
C PHE A 310 8.73 -21.32 -12.26
N THR A 311 9.16 -20.09 -12.02
CA THR A 311 9.08 -18.99 -12.99
C THR A 311 9.92 -19.27 -14.24
N GLU A 312 11.12 -19.82 -14.09
CA GLU A 312 11.95 -20.22 -15.22
C GLU A 312 11.28 -21.35 -16.04
N TRP A 313 10.68 -22.31 -15.36
CA TRP A 313 9.88 -23.35 -16.00
C TRP A 313 8.67 -22.77 -16.76
N LEU A 314 7.89 -21.87 -16.14
CA LEU A 314 6.76 -21.19 -16.80
C LEU A 314 7.19 -20.39 -18.03
N ARG A 315 8.35 -19.72 -17.97
CA ARG A 315 8.91 -18.99 -19.13
C ARG A 315 9.29 -19.94 -20.27
N ALA A 316 9.81 -21.12 -19.96
CA ALA A 316 10.07 -22.14 -20.97
C ALA A 316 8.77 -22.66 -21.65
N GLN A 317 7.63 -22.53 -20.96
CA GLN A 317 6.29 -22.80 -21.51
C GLN A 317 5.69 -21.62 -22.30
N GLY A 318 6.41 -20.51 -22.48
CA GLY A 318 5.96 -19.34 -23.23
C GLY A 318 5.17 -18.32 -22.40
N VAL A 319 5.17 -18.43 -21.07
CA VAL A 319 4.46 -17.47 -20.21
C VAL A 319 5.29 -16.21 -19.96
N GLY A 320 4.69 -15.04 -20.24
CA GLY A 320 5.34 -13.74 -20.07
C GLY A 320 5.00 -12.99 -18.77
N SER A 321 3.76 -13.10 -18.30
CA SER A 321 3.29 -12.42 -17.08
C SER A 321 3.24 -13.41 -15.92
N ILE A 322 4.00 -13.14 -14.86
CA ILE A 322 4.09 -13.98 -13.66
C ILE A 322 4.10 -13.09 -12.42
N GLN A 323 3.26 -13.42 -11.45
CA GLN A 323 3.12 -12.73 -10.18
C GLN A 323 3.15 -13.75 -9.03
N TYR A 324 3.44 -13.26 -7.82
CA TYR A 324 3.49 -14.07 -6.62
C TYR A 324 2.47 -13.56 -5.60
N GLN A 325 1.83 -14.48 -4.90
CA GLN A 325 0.99 -14.21 -3.74
C GLN A 325 1.47 -15.11 -2.61
N LEU A 326 1.75 -14.53 -1.45
CA LEU A 326 2.12 -15.30 -0.26
C LEU A 326 0.86 -15.47 0.59
N GLU A 327 0.14 -16.54 0.33
CA GLU A 327 -1.14 -16.83 0.95
C GLU A 327 -0.97 -17.24 2.42
N SER A 328 -2.02 -17.02 3.22
CA SER A 328 -2.18 -17.69 4.50
C SER A 328 -3.00 -18.96 4.29
N GLY A 329 -2.32 -20.10 4.34
CA GLY A 329 -2.90 -21.41 4.07
C GLY A 329 -3.19 -21.67 2.60
N PRO A 330 -3.85 -22.79 2.27
CA PRO A 330 -3.91 -23.32 0.92
C PRO A 330 -5.12 -22.82 0.11
N LYS A 331 -5.73 -21.70 0.52
CA LYS A 331 -6.84 -21.06 -0.18
C LYS A 331 -6.27 -20.03 -1.16
N ILE A 332 -6.57 -20.17 -2.44
CA ILE A 332 -6.06 -19.31 -3.50
C ILE A 332 -6.85 -18.00 -3.56
N THR A 333 -6.14 -16.86 -3.65
CA THR A 333 -6.73 -15.56 -3.94
C THR A 333 -6.82 -15.34 -5.44
N THR A 334 -7.99 -15.60 -6.02
CA THR A 334 -8.27 -15.26 -7.42
C THR A 334 -8.77 -13.82 -7.55
N ARG A 335 -8.41 -13.16 -8.66
CA ARG A 335 -8.70 -11.75 -8.93
C ARG A 335 -9.32 -11.61 -10.31
#